data_AF-R6ASR5-F1
#
_entry.id   AF-R6ASR5-F1
#
_cell.length_a   1.000
_cell.length_b   1.000
_cell.length_c   1.000
_cell.angle_alpha   90.00
_cell.angle_beta   90.00
_cell.angle_gamma   90.00
#
_symmetry.space_group_name_H-M   'P 1'
#
loop_
_entity.id
_entity.type
_entity.pdbx_description
1 polymer ?
#
loop_
_entity_poly.entity_id
_entity_poly.type
_entity_poly.pdbx_seq_one_letter_code
_entity_poly.pdbx_strand_id
1 'polypeptide(L)'
;MAKNKYQLHLKGYVGSWDFDADYVDYILGKNPDKEVAVLIDSPGGQLNTALSISSAFKRHGNVHAHFVGMNASAATIASMGAKHITMDKSAMYLVHQCALPFFEYGNLNATGMSQLIESLGKAKTDLEKMDANVATMYATRCKKEPKALLDLMKVGGWLTAQEALDWGFVDELTEFEDETAPVLTASLAADFQANGIPLPNVPKSKSEETFFQKMAQALAAVFKPTQVNNQHTPKPMNKFYKNICKFLACEHFSVEEGKVTLTEEQMDNIECSLQANHDMIADLSIKVKNAEDENKKLTETNKSLDEANKTLEAKVANLPAASTTAIVDDKKHEDHEPTAYEQFINAGETARKLYDSLP
;
A
#
# COMPACT_ATOMS: atom_id res chain seq x y z
N MET A 1 2.49 -32.04 -13.31
CA MET A 1 2.48 -31.38 -11.99
C MET A 1 1.06 -30.94 -11.68
N ALA A 2 0.57 -31.14 -10.46
CA ALA A 2 -0.80 -30.73 -10.12
C ALA A 2 -0.92 -29.21 -10.29
N LYS A 3 -1.86 -28.76 -11.11
CA LYS A 3 -2.29 -27.35 -11.12
C LYS A 3 -2.95 -27.10 -9.77
N ASN A 4 -2.17 -26.72 -8.76
CA ASN A 4 -2.72 -26.38 -7.45
C ASN A 4 -3.69 -25.23 -7.67
N LYS A 5 -4.98 -25.50 -7.44
CA LYS A 5 -6.01 -24.49 -7.48
C LYS A 5 -5.83 -23.67 -6.22
N TYR A 6 -5.36 -22.43 -6.32
CA TYR A 6 -5.34 -21.51 -5.19
C TYR A 6 -6.76 -21.03 -4.91
N GLN A 7 -7.17 -21.03 -3.65
CA GLN A 7 -8.46 -20.49 -3.22
C GLN A 7 -8.37 -18.99 -3.00
N LEU A 8 -7.18 -18.50 -2.65
CA LEU A 8 -6.91 -17.11 -2.31
C LEU A 8 -5.70 -16.62 -3.09
N HIS A 9 -5.82 -15.42 -3.67
CA HIS A 9 -4.75 -14.73 -4.35
C HIS A 9 -4.53 -13.40 -3.64
N LEU A 10 -3.41 -13.28 -2.95
CA LEU A 10 -3.03 -12.08 -2.20
C LEU A 10 -1.93 -11.37 -2.99
N LYS A 11 -2.33 -10.37 -3.77
CA LYS A 11 -1.44 -9.65 -4.68
C LYS A 11 -1.40 -8.16 -4.36
N GLY A 12 -0.30 -7.50 -4.74
CA GLY A 12 -0.19 -6.05 -4.60
C GLY A 12 -0.07 -5.60 -3.14
N TYR A 13 -0.58 -4.42 -2.81
CA TYR A 13 -0.35 -3.79 -1.52
C TYR A 13 -1.21 -4.38 -0.40
N VAL A 14 -0.60 -4.80 0.71
CA VAL A 14 -1.30 -5.34 1.90
C VAL A 14 -2.20 -4.27 2.53
N GLY A 15 -3.50 -4.54 2.59
CA GLY A 15 -4.54 -3.59 2.97
C GLY A 15 -5.33 -3.03 1.77
N SER A 16 -4.97 -3.41 0.54
CA SER A 16 -5.82 -3.19 -0.63
C SER A 16 -6.92 -4.24 -0.72
N TRP A 17 -7.91 -4.00 -1.58
CA TRP A 17 -9.10 -4.85 -1.73
C TRP A 17 -8.80 -6.33 -2.04
N ASP A 18 -7.68 -6.64 -2.71
CA ASP A 18 -7.21 -7.99 -3.07
C ASP A 18 -6.19 -8.59 -2.09
N PHE A 19 -5.82 -7.83 -1.04
CA PHE A 19 -4.96 -8.27 0.06
C PHE A 19 -5.47 -7.70 1.38
N ASP A 20 -6.74 -8.01 1.69
CA ASP A 20 -7.48 -7.51 2.84
C ASP A 20 -7.88 -8.64 3.82
N ALA A 21 -8.00 -8.30 5.11
CA ALA A 21 -8.30 -9.27 6.16
C ALA A 21 -9.75 -9.80 6.11
N ASP A 22 -10.73 -8.98 5.76
CA ASP A 22 -12.13 -9.41 5.67
C ASP A 22 -12.33 -10.35 4.49
N TYR A 23 -11.66 -10.07 3.36
CA TYR A 23 -11.65 -10.98 2.22
C TYR A 23 -11.01 -12.33 2.57
N VAL A 24 -9.89 -12.32 3.30
CA VAL A 24 -9.26 -13.54 3.80
C VAL A 24 -10.20 -14.31 4.71
N ASP A 25 -10.79 -13.68 5.72
CA ASP A 25 -11.71 -14.33 6.66
C ASP A 25 -12.93 -14.90 5.93
N TYR A 26 -13.45 -14.21 4.91
CA TYR A 26 -14.53 -14.72 4.07
C TYR A 26 -14.14 -16.04 3.36
N ILE A 27 -12.97 -16.08 2.71
CA ILE A 27 -12.52 -17.28 1.99
C ILE A 27 -12.20 -18.44 2.94
N LEU A 28 -11.57 -18.16 4.09
CA LEU A 28 -11.32 -19.16 5.13
C LEU A 28 -12.64 -19.72 5.68
N GLY A 29 -13.62 -18.86 5.95
CA GLY A 29 -14.93 -19.26 6.44
C GLY A 29 -15.74 -20.13 5.46
N LYS A 30 -15.45 -20.03 4.15
CA LYS A 30 -16.02 -20.93 3.12
C LYS A 30 -15.34 -22.30 3.08
N ASN A 31 -14.21 -22.49 3.75
CA ASN A 31 -13.38 -23.70 3.68
C ASN A 31 -12.95 -24.24 5.07
N PRO A 32 -13.84 -24.31 6.08
CA PRO A 32 -13.45 -24.50 7.49
C PRO A 32 -12.67 -25.80 7.79
N ASP A 33 -12.91 -26.86 7.01
CA ASP A 33 -12.31 -28.19 7.21
C ASP A 33 -11.40 -28.61 6.04
N LYS A 34 -11.07 -27.68 5.14
CA LYS A 34 -10.27 -27.97 3.95
C LYS A 34 -8.94 -27.24 4.02
N GLU A 35 -7.95 -27.78 3.34
CA GLU A 35 -6.75 -26.99 3.07
C GLU A 35 -7.11 -25.77 2.21
N VAL A 36 -6.57 -24.61 2.58
CA VAL A 36 -6.68 -23.38 1.79
C VAL A 36 -5.29 -23.05 1.26
N ALA A 37 -5.11 -23.21 -0.05
CA ALA A 37 -3.92 -22.80 -0.78
C ALA A 37 -4.01 -21.32 -1.15
N VAL A 38 -2.98 -20.57 -0.78
CA VAL A 38 -2.88 -19.11 -0.93
C VAL A 38 -1.68 -18.78 -1.79
N LEU A 39 -1.90 -18.05 -2.89
CA LEU A 39 -0.83 -17.49 -3.71
C LEU A 39 -0.51 -16.07 -3.21
N ILE A 40 0.76 -15.79 -2.93
CA ILE A 40 1.22 -14.47 -2.46
C ILE A 40 2.26 -13.89 -3.44
N ASP A 41 2.02 -12.65 -3.86
CA ASP A 41 2.91 -11.86 -4.73
C ASP A 41 2.75 -10.37 -4.38
N SER A 42 3.53 -9.90 -3.40
CA SER A 42 3.28 -8.60 -2.77
C SER A 42 4.52 -7.88 -2.23
N PRO A 43 4.69 -6.58 -2.54
CA PRO A 43 5.73 -5.75 -1.95
C PRO A 43 5.50 -5.40 -0.47
N GLY A 44 4.41 -5.85 0.14
CA GLY A 44 4.04 -5.51 1.52
C GLY A 44 3.01 -4.39 1.61
N GLY A 45 2.98 -3.70 2.75
CA GLY A 45 1.98 -2.68 3.06
C GLY A 45 1.67 -2.59 4.55
N GLN A 46 0.39 -2.62 4.90
CA GLN A 46 -0.10 -2.38 6.25
C GLN A 46 0.22 -3.52 7.23
N LEU A 47 1.00 -3.22 8.28
CA LEU A 47 1.40 -4.18 9.32
C LEU A 47 0.20 -4.75 10.09
N ASN A 48 -0.77 -3.92 10.46
CA ASN A 48 -1.98 -4.35 11.17
C ASN A 48 -2.77 -5.38 10.36
N THR A 49 -2.99 -5.15 9.06
CA THR A 49 -3.68 -6.09 8.17
C THR A 49 -2.93 -7.42 8.07
N ALA A 50 -1.60 -7.36 7.92
CA ALA A 50 -0.77 -8.58 7.92
C ALA A 50 -0.87 -9.39 9.21
N LEU A 51 -0.85 -8.72 10.38
CA LEU A 51 -1.01 -9.39 11.67
C LEU A 51 -2.40 -10.05 11.81
N SER A 52 -3.46 -9.37 11.35
CA SER A 52 -4.81 -9.94 11.32
C SER A 52 -4.88 -11.18 10.42
N ILE A 53 -4.33 -11.12 9.21
CA ILE A 53 -4.27 -12.26 8.28
C ILE A 53 -3.45 -13.41 8.86
N SER A 54 -2.29 -13.13 9.46
CA SER A 54 -1.49 -14.15 10.13
C SER A 54 -2.26 -14.81 11.28
N SER A 55 -3.05 -14.05 12.03
CA SER A 55 -3.91 -14.62 13.08
C SER A 55 -5.02 -15.48 12.49
N ALA A 56 -5.67 -15.02 11.42
CA ALA A 56 -6.70 -15.75 10.70
C ALA A 56 -6.19 -17.10 10.16
N PHE A 57 -5.03 -17.10 9.49
CA PHE A 57 -4.39 -18.33 9.01
C PHE A 57 -4.10 -19.31 10.16
N LYS A 58 -3.60 -18.80 11.29
CA LYS A 58 -3.30 -19.62 12.46
C LYS A 58 -4.55 -20.20 13.10
N ARG A 59 -5.65 -19.43 13.18
CA ARG A 59 -6.96 -19.90 13.69
C ARG A 59 -7.56 -20.97 12.78
N HIS A 60 -7.43 -20.81 11.46
CA HIS A 60 -7.89 -21.80 10.49
C HIS A 60 -7.06 -23.10 10.57
N GLY A 61 -5.76 -23.00 10.84
CA GLY A 61 -4.91 -24.13 11.19
C GLY A 61 -4.47 -25.02 10.02
N ASN A 62 -5.07 -24.90 8.83
CA ASN A 62 -4.69 -25.65 7.64
C ASN A 62 -4.57 -24.77 6.38
N VAL A 63 -3.71 -23.75 6.44
CA VAL A 63 -3.41 -22.86 5.31
C VAL A 63 -2.03 -23.19 4.73
N HIS A 64 -1.95 -23.30 3.41
CA HIS A 64 -0.71 -23.45 2.64
C HIS A 64 -0.45 -22.15 1.87
N ALA A 65 0.58 -21.40 2.27
CA ALA A 65 1.02 -20.19 1.57
C ALA A 65 2.08 -20.52 0.53
N HIS A 66 1.98 -19.91 -0.63
CA HIS A 66 2.91 -20.09 -1.74
C HIS A 66 3.35 -18.74 -2.29
N PHE A 67 4.65 -18.47 -2.21
CA PHE A 67 5.26 -17.22 -2.64
C PHE A 67 5.75 -17.32 -4.08
N VAL A 68 5.37 -16.33 -4.89
CA VAL A 68 5.85 -16.13 -6.27
C VAL A 68 6.28 -14.68 -6.46
N GLY A 69 7.11 -14.40 -7.46
CA GLY A 69 7.48 -13.01 -7.78
C GLY A 69 8.31 -12.34 -6.69
N MET A 70 7.84 -11.19 -6.18
CA MET A 70 8.58 -10.37 -5.21
C MET A 70 7.78 -10.18 -3.93
N ASN A 71 8.23 -10.80 -2.84
CA ASN A 71 7.51 -10.82 -1.57
C ASN A 71 8.28 -10.10 -0.47
N ALA A 72 7.67 -9.06 0.10
CA ALA A 72 8.34 -8.20 1.07
C ALA A 72 7.45 -7.83 2.25
N SER A 73 8.10 -7.52 3.38
CA SER A 73 7.53 -6.74 4.47
C SER A 73 6.22 -7.32 5.02
N ALA A 74 5.12 -6.57 5.03
CA ALA A 74 3.85 -7.04 5.57
C ALA A 74 3.35 -8.35 4.93
N ALA A 75 3.67 -8.62 3.67
CA ALA A 75 3.26 -9.88 3.01
C ALA A 75 3.96 -11.10 3.64
N THR A 76 5.24 -10.96 3.97
CA THR A 76 6.01 -12.02 4.63
C THR A 76 5.49 -12.24 6.05
N ILE A 77 5.07 -11.18 6.75
CA ILE A 77 4.43 -11.27 8.08
C ILE A 77 3.09 -12.01 8.00
N ALA A 78 2.25 -11.70 7.00
CA ALA A 78 0.94 -12.33 6.83
C ALA A 78 1.04 -13.85 6.70
N SER A 79 2.08 -14.34 6.00
CA SER A 79 2.32 -15.78 5.82
C SER A 79 2.69 -16.52 7.11
N MET A 80 3.17 -15.83 8.16
CA MET A 80 3.69 -16.47 9.38
C MET A 80 2.65 -17.28 10.16
N GLY A 81 1.37 -17.06 9.89
CA GLY A 81 0.27 -17.87 10.43
C GLY A 81 -0.03 -19.15 9.66
N ALA A 82 0.47 -19.31 8.44
CA ALA A 82 0.20 -20.46 7.60
C ALA A 82 0.83 -21.73 8.19
N LYS A 83 0.20 -22.89 7.97
CA LYS A 83 0.73 -24.17 8.44
C LYS A 83 1.98 -24.57 7.67
N HIS A 84 1.96 -24.35 6.36
CA HIS A 84 3.02 -24.70 5.42
C HIS A 84 3.27 -23.52 4.47
N ILE A 85 4.53 -23.19 4.23
CA ILE A 85 4.95 -22.07 3.38
C ILE A 85 5.92 -22.58 2.33
N THR A 86 5.63 -22.28 1.07
CA THR A 86 6.42 -22.72 -0.08
C THR A 86 6.78 -21.53 -0.93
N MET A 87 7.84 -21.66 -1.71
CA MET A 87 8.33 -20.54 -2.51
C MET A 87 8.92 -21.01 -3.83
N ASP A 88 8.54 -20.32 -4.90
CA ASP A 88 9.16 -20.48 -6.20
C ASP A 88 10.66 -20.21 -6.12
N LYS A 89 11.48 -21.09 -6.71
CA LYS A 89 12.95 -20.98 -6.66
C LYS A 89 13.45 -19.66 -7.26
N SER A 90 12.70 -19.10 -8.19
CA SER A 90 12.96 -17.80 -8.80
C SER A 90 12.53 -16.62 -7.94
N ALA A 91 11.61 -16.80 -7.01
CA ALA A 91 11.03 -15.71 -6.24
C ALA A 91 12.03 -15.05 -5.27
N MET A 92 11.71 -13.84 -4.82
CA MET A 92 12.50 -13.11 -3.83
C MET A 92 11.73 -12.83 -2.54
N TYR A 93 12.44 -12.84 -1.41
CA TYR A 93 11.90 -12.62 -0.07
C TYR A 93 12.59 -11.42 0.58
N LEU A 94 11.87 -10.54 1.26
CA LEU A 94 12.48 -9.42 1.97
C LEU A 94 11.86 -9.21 3.34
N VAL A 95 12.73 -9.09 4.32
CA VAL A 95 12.41 -8.61 5.67
C VAL A 95 13.12 -7.29 5.90
N HIS A 96 12.47 -6.37 6.60
CA HIS A 96 13.07 -5.11 7.01
C HIS A 96 12.37 -4.57 8.27
N GLN A 97 12.92 -3.53 8.88
CA GLN A 97 12.28 -2.81 9.98
C GLN A 97 10.98 -2.14 9.54
N CYS A 98 10.01 -2.09 10.44
CA CYS A 98 8.75 -1.38 10.23
C CYS A 98 9.05 0.10 9.91
N ALA A 99 8.31 0.64 8.95
CA ALA A 99 8.42 2.03 8.55
C ALA A 99 7.09 2.74 8.75
N LEU A 100 7.15 4.00 9.15
CA LEU A 100 6.00 4.91 9.12
C LEU A 100 6.24 5.94 8.01
N PRO A 101 5.26 6.19 7.13
CA PRO A 101 5.36 7.30 6.20
C PRO A 101 5.42 8.60 7.01
N PHE A 102 6.39 9.45 6.71
CA PHE A 102 6.56 10.72 7.38
C PHE A 102 6.84 11.80 6.33
N PHE A 103 6.05 12.88 6.39
CA PHE A 103 6.21 14.05 5.55
C PHE A 103 5.87 15.29 6.38
N GLU A 104 6.77 16.27 6.37
CA GLU A 104 6.58 17.56 7.05
C GLU A 104 6.96 18.67 6.06
N TYR A 105 6.06 19.62 5.85
CA TYR A 105 6.29 20.77 4.97
C TYR A 105 5.68 22.03 5.60
N GLY A 106 6.52 22.96 6.00
CA GLY A 106 6.08 24.20 6.63
C GLY A 106 7.21 24.96 7.31
N ASN A 107 6.85 26.01 8.05
CA ASN A 107 7.77 26.80 8.86
C ASN A 107 7.49 26.54 10.35
N LEU A 108 8.50 26.09 11.09
CA LEU A 108 8.42 25.89 12.53
C LEU A 108 9.31 26.90 13.25
N ASN A 109 8.80 27.51 14.32
CA ASN A 109 9.62 28.25 15.28
C ASN A 109 10.30 27.28 16.27
N ALA A 110 11.14 27.79 17.18
CA ALA A 110 11.88 26.95 18.13
C ALA A 110 11.00 25.99 18.96
N THR A 111 9.81 26.43 19.37
CA THR A 111 8.85 25.60 20.09
C THR A 111 8.30 24.48 19.20
N GLY A 112 7.88 24.81 17.97
CA GLY A 112 7.40 23.82 17.01
C GLY A 112 8.46 22.77 16.64
N MET A 113 9.71 23.18 16.49
CA MET A 113 10.83 22.25 16.27
C MET A 113 11.00 21.28 17.44
N SER A 114 10.88 21.76 18.67
CA SER A 114 11.03 20.92 19.87
C SER A 114 9.90 19.89 19.99
N GLN A 115 8.66 20.29 19.68
CA GLN A 115 7.50 19.40 19.65
C GLN A 115 7.62 18.33 18.56
N LEU A 116 8.10 18.70 17.38
CA LEU A 116 8.33 17.75 16.30
C LEU A 116 9.38 16.70 16.68
N ILE A 117 10.49 17.11 17.30
CA ILE A 117 11.53 16.20 17.79
C ILE A 117 10.96 15.21 18.82
N GLU A 118 10.13 15.69 19.75
CA GLU A 118 9.47 14.83 20.74
C GLU A 118 8.53 13.81 20.07
N SER A 119 7.71 14.26 19.13
CA SER A 119 6.79 13.40 18.37
C SER A 119 7.54 12.32 17.59
N LEU A 120 8.60 12.69 16.87
CA LEU A 120 9.48 11.75 16.16
C LEU A 120 10.16 10.76 17.12
N GLY A 121 10.55 11.21 18.31
CA GLY A 121 11.11 10.35 19.36
C GLY A 121 10.11 9.29 19.85
N LYS A 122 8.83 9.67 20.02
CA LYS A 122 7.75 8.74 20.35
C LYS A 122 7.51 7.75 19.21
N ALA A 123 7.39 8.23 17.96
CA ALA A 123 7.19 7.40 16.79
C ALA A 123 8.32 6.36 16.60
N LYS A 124 9.58 6.77 16.78
CA LYS A 124 10.73 5.85 16.78
C LYS A 124 10.62 4.78 17.86
N THR A 125 10.23 5.17 19.08
CA THR A 125 10.07 4.22 20.19
C THR A 125 8.98 3.20 19.91
N ASP A 126 7.89 3.61 19.25
CA ASP A 126 6.82 2.69 18.87
C ASP A 126 7.21 1.76 17.71
N LEU A 127 7.96 2.27 16.73
CA LEU A 127 8.57 1.43 15.67
C LEU A 127 9.50 0.36 16.25
N GLU A 128 10.33 0.69 17.24
CA GLU A 128 11.21 -0.29 17.91
C GLU A 128 10.43 -1.41 18.60
N LYS A 129 9.25 -1.11 19.17
CA LYS A 129 8.36 -2.13 19.74
C LYS A 129 7.75 -3.01 18.66
N MET A 130 7.31 -2.43 17.54
CA MET A 130 6.78 -3.17 16.40
C MET A 130 7.84 -4.10 15.83
N ASP A 131 9.07 -3.62 15.64
CA ASP A 131 10.21 -4.40 15.18
C ASP A 131 10.51 -5.59 16.09
N ALA A 132 10.53 -5.37 17.41
CA ALA A 132 10.77 -6.44 18.38
C ALA A 132 9.67 -7.53 18.32
N ASN A 133 8.42 -7.12 18.13
CA ASN A 133 7.30 -8.05 17.99
C ASN A 133 7.41 -8.88 16.70
N VAL A 134 7.64 -8.22 15.56
CA VAL A 134 7.80 -8.89 14.26
C VAL A 134 9.02 -9.82 14.26
N ALA A 135 10.15 -9.39 14.83
CA ALA A 135 11.33 -10.23 14.98
C ALA A 135 11.04 -11.49 15.81
N THR A 136 10.21 -11.39 16.86
CA THR A 136 9.78 -12.54 17.67
C THR A 136 8.90 -13.51 16.88
N MET A 137 8.00 -12.99 16.04
CA MET A 137 7.19 -13.82 15.15
C MET A 137 8.06 -14.59 14.16
N TYR A 138 8.99 -13.90 13.47
CA TYR A 138 9.93 -14.53 12.56
C TYR A 138 10.82 -15.54 13.27
N ALA A 139 11.31 -15.23 14.46
CA ALA A 139 12.15 -16.11 15.27
C ALA A 139 11.43 -17.43 15.60
N THR A 140 10.14 -17.35 15.92
CA THR A 140 9.30 -18.52 16.17
C THR A 140 9.20 -19.41 14.94
N ARG A 141 8.98 -18.83 13.75
CA ARG A 141 8.93 -19.57 12.48
C ARG A 141 10.29 -20.19 12.12
N CYS A 142 11.33 -19.37 12.14
CA CYS A 142 12.69 -19.72 11.74
C CYS A 142 13.40 -20.63 12.76
N LYS A 143 12.85 -20.79 13.97
CA LYS A 143 13.46 -21.50 15.11
C LYS A 143 14.84 -20.94 15.45
N LYS A 144 14.95 -19.62 15.51
CA LYS A 144 16.18 -18.87 15.82
C LYS A 144 15.90 -17.85 16.93
N GLU A 145 16.94 -17.19 17.42
CA GLU A 145 16.82 -16.15 18.45
C GLU A 145 16.19 -14.86 17.90
N PRO A 146 15.25 -14.21 18.62
CA PRO A 146 14.65 -12.92 18.21
C PRO A 146 15.67 -11.85 17.84
N LYS A 147 16.81 -11.82 18.54
CA LYS A 147 17.89 -10.89 18.23
C LYS A 147 18.47 -11.09 16.83
N ALA A 148 18.63 -12.34 16.38
CA ALA A 148 19.17 -12.62 15.05
C ALA A 148 18.23 -12.12 13.94
N LEU A 149 16.91 -12.28 14.14
CA LEU A 149 15.91 -11.80 13.19
C LEU A 149 15.80 -10.28 13.21
N LEU A 150 15.88 -9.66 14.39
CA LEU A 150 15.90 -8.20 14.49
C LEU A 150 17.14 -7.61 13.79
N ASP A 151 18.30 -8.24 13.95
CA ASP A 151 19.53 -7.79 13.29
C ASP A 151 19.45 -8.01 11.76
N LEU A 152 18.83 -9.10 11.30
CA LEU A 152 18.51 -9.30 9.88
C LEU A 152 17.58 -8.22 9.34
N MET A 153 16.51 -7.88 10.07
CA MET A 153 15.57 -6.82 9.69
C MET A 153 16.24 -5.44 9.59
N LYS A 154 17.23 -5.16 10.45
CA LYS A 154 18.02 -3.91 10.39
C LYS A 154 18.91 -3.82 9.16
N VAL A 155 19.52 -4.94 8.77
CA VAL A 155 20.26 -5.00 7.50
C VAL A 155 19.30 -4.78 6.33
N GLY A 156 18.12 -5.40 6.42
CA GLY A 156 17.13 -5.38 5.37
C GLY A 156 17.63 -6.06 4.09
N GLY A 157 16.95 -5.81 2.97
CA GLY A 157 17.39 -6.30 1.68
C GLY A 157 16.73 -7.62 1.25
N TRP A 158 16.92 -7.93 -0.02
CA TRP A 158 16.33 -9.10 -0.64
C TRP A 158 17.17 -10.34 -0.41
N LEU A 159 16.49 -11.40 0.00
CA LEU A 159 16.97 -12.75 0.08
C LEU A 159 16.51 -13.51 -1.18
N THR A 160 17.39 -14.37 -1.67
CA THR A 160 17.02 -15.43 -2.61
C THR A 160 16.08 -16.44 -1.95
N ALA A 161 15.35 -17.21 -2.75
CA ALA A 161 14.51 -18.30 -2.24
C ALA A 161 15.32 -19.30 -1.38
N GLN A 162 16.56 -19.63 -1.79
CA GLN A 162 17.44 -20.50 -1.01
C GLN A 162 17.82 -19.90 0.34
N GLU A 163 18.18 -18.62 0.39
CA GLU A 163 18.47 -17.95 1.66
C GLU A 163 17.23 -17.90 2.55
N ALA A 164 16.04 -17.65 1.99
CA ALA A 164 14.79 -17.68 2.75
C ALA A 164 14.50 -19.06 3.35
N LEU A 165 14.80 -20.14 2.61
CA LEU A 165 14.73 -21.52 3.09
C LEU A 165 15.76 -21.79 4.20
N ASP A 166 17.02 -21.39 4.00
CA ASP A 166 18.11 -21.59 4.97
C ASP A 166 17.87 -20.83 6.28
N TRP A 167 17.22 -19.66 6.20
CA TRP A 167 16.75 -18.91 7.36
C TRP A 167 15.55 -19.57 8.04
N GLY A 168 14.79 -20.41 7.34
CA GLY A 168 13.59 -21.08 7.84
C GLY A 168 12.33 -20.22 7.74
N PHE A 169 12.31 -19.23 6.85
CA PHE A 169 11.09 -18.45 6.55
C PHE A 169 10.07 -19.25 5.75
N VAL A 170 10.56 -20.16 4.91
CA VAL A 170 9.78 -21.06 4.06
C VAL A 170 10.20 -22.50 4.34
N ASP A 171 9.29 -23.44 4.11
CA ASP A 171 9.47 -24.85 4.42
C ASP A 171 10.06 -25.64 3.24
N GLU A 172 9.75 -25.24 2.01
CA GLU A 172 10.26 -25.88 0.78
C GLU A 172 10.28 -24.93 -0.42
N LEU A 173 11.12 -25.27 -1.40
CA LEU A 173 11.16 -24.60 -2.70
C LEU A 173 10.48 -25.44 -3.77
N THR A 174 9.74 -24.77 -4.65
CA THR A 174 9.15 -25.38 -5.84
C THR A 174 9.98 -25.05 -7.08
N GLU A 175 10.10 -26.01 -7.99
CA GLU A 175 10.73 -25.83 -9.30
C GLU A 175 9.72 -26.12 -10.40
N PHE A 176 9.58 -25.19 -11.33
CA PHE A 176 8.80 -25.40 -12.56
C PHE A 176 9.73 -25.37 -13.78
N GLU A 177 9.48 -26.22 -14.79
CA GLU A 177 10.32 -26.31 -16.00
C GLU A 177 10.39 -24.98 -16.80
N ASP A 178 9.44 -24.06 -16.60
CA ASP A 178 9.32 -22.76 -17.27
C ASP A 178 9.35 -21.55 -16.30
N GLU A 179 10.00 -21.68 -15.16
CA GLU A 179 10.02 -20.61 -14.14
C GLU A 179 10.85 -19.39 -14.59
N THR A 180 10.22 -18.21 -14.70
CA THR A 180 10.88 -16.96 -15.09
C THR A 180 11.28 -16.14 -13.88
N ALA A 181 12.53 -15.67 -13.85
CA ALA A 181 13.02 -14.77 -12.80
C ALA A 181 12.10 -13.55 -12.60
N PRO A 182 11.85 -13.12 -11.35
CA PRO A 182 11.01 -11.98 -11.05
C PRO A 182 11.58 -10.71 -11.67
N VAL A 183 10.68 -9.85 -12.12
CA VAL A 183 11.01 -8.68 -12.93
C VAL A 183 10.61 -7.42 -12.19
N LEU A 184 11.55 -6.48 -12.05
CA LEU A 184 11.27 -5.19 -11.43
C LEU A 184 10.49 -4.30 -12.42
N THR A 185 9.21 -4.04 -12.13
CA THR A 185 8.37 -3.10 -12.88
C THR A 185 8.51 -1.68 -12.33
N ALA A 186 8.10 -0.66 -13.10
CA ALA A 186 8.14 0.73 -12.64
C ALA A 186 7.22 0.99 -11.44
N SER A 187 6.03 0.37 -11.42
CA SER A 187 5.10 0.45 -10.28
C SER A 187 5.73 -0.18 -9.03
N LEU A 188 6.29 -1.38 -9.17
CA LEU A 188 6.91 -2.10 -8.06
C LEU A 188 8.12 -1.35 -7.49
N ALA A 189 8.91 -0.70 -8.36
CA ALA A 189 10.01 0.16 -7.94
C ALA A 189 9.53 1.40 -7.16
N ALA A 190 8.41 2.01 -7.57
CA ALA A 190 7.81 3.14 -6.86
C ALA A 190 7.26 2.70 -5.49
N ASP A 191 6.60 1.54 -5.43
CA ASP A 191 6.11 0.96 -4.18
C ASP A 191 7.26 0.66 -3.21
N PHE A 192 8.37 0.10 -3.71
CA PHE A 192 9.56 -0.12 -2.88
C PHE A 192 10.13 1.19 -2.33
N GLN A 193 10.24 2.23 -3.14
CA GLN A 193 10.71 3.54 -2.69
C GLN A 193 9.77 4.17 -1.64
N ALA A 194 8.46 4.11 -1.88
CA ALA A 194 7.47 4.65 -0.96
C ALA A 194 7.48 3.95 0.41
N ASN A 195 7.81 2.65 0.43
CA ASN A 195 7.87 1.83 1.64
C ASN A 195 9.29 1.71 2.24
N GLY A 196 10.28 2.44 1.72
CA GLY A 196 11.67 2.38 2.20
C GLY A 196 12.35 1.03 1.98
N ILE A 197 11.85 0.23 1.04
CA ILE A 197 12.36 -1.08 0.69
C ILE A 197 13.51 -0.92 -0.33
N PRO A 198 14.70 -1.49 -0.09
CA PRO A 198 15.81 -1.41 -1.04
C PRO A 198 15.46 -2.10 -2.36
N LEU A 199 15.89 -1.52 -3.48
CA LEU A 199 15.61 -2.11 -4.79
C LEU A 199 16.41 -3.41 -4.99
N PRO A 200 15.76 -4.48 -5.49
CA PRO A 200 16.42 -5.74 -5.83
C PRO A 200 17.36 -5.56 -7.04
N ASN A 201 18.47 -6.30 -7.05
CA ASN A 201 19.33 -6.40 -8.24
C ASN A 201 18.82 -7.49 -9.20
N VAL A 202 17.63 -7.28 -9.77
CA VAL A 202 16.98 -8.20 -10.74
C VAL A 202 16.78 -7.54 -12.10
N PRO A 203 16.57 -8.32 -13.18
CA PRO A 203 16.27 -7.77 -14.49
C PRO A 203 15.09 -6.79 -14.41
N LYS A 204 15.31 -5.56 -14.90
CA LYS A 204 14.22 -4.60 -15.05
C LYS A 204 13.33 -5.05 -16.20
N SER A 205 12.02 -4.91 -16.05
CA SER A 205 11.09 -5.18 -17.15
C SER A 205 11.53 -4.35 -18.35
N LYS A 206 11.70 -5.02 -19.51
CA LYS A 206 11.64 -4.31 -20.79
C LYS A 206 10.22 -3.79 -20.83
N SER A 207 10.09 -2.48 -20.59
CA SER A 207 8.85 -1.73 -20.54
C SER A 207 7.75 -2.46 -21.29
N GLU A 208 6.75 -2.97 -20.58
CA GLU A 208 5.47 -3.21 -21.25
C GLU A 208 5.11 -1.88 -21.90
N GLU A 209 5.12 -1.87 -23.23
CA GLU A 209 4.82 -0.69 -24.00
C GLU A 209 3.47 -0.20 -23.54
N THR A 210 3.51 0.87 -22.74
CA THR A 210 2.34 1.55 -22.24
C THR A 210 1.48 1.88 -23.45
N PHE A 211 0.16 1.90 -23.31
CA PHE A 211 -0.76 2.28 -24.39
C PHE A 211 -0.27 3.51 -25.20
N PHE A 212 0.41 4.45 -24.53
CA PHE A 212 1.13 5.58 -25.11
C PHE A 212 2.35 5.24 -25.99
N GLN A 213 3.18 4.25 -25.64
CA GLN A 213 4.31 3.77 -26.47
C GLN A 213 3.81 3.03 -27.72
N LYS A 214 2.74 2.22 -27.62
CA LYS A 214 2.12 1.60 -28.80
C LYS A 214 1.50 2.64 -29.72
N MET A 215 0.86 3.66 -29.16
CA MET A 215 0.36 4.81 -29.91
C MET A 215 1.50 5.60 -30.57
N ALA A 216 2.61 5.82 -29.86
CA ALA A 216 3.79 6.51 -30.40
C ALA A 216 4.52 5.70 -31.48
N GLN A 217 4.60 4.37 -31.37
CA GLN A 217 5.20 3.51 -32.39
C GLN A 217 4.30 3.36 -33.63
N ALA A 218 2.97 3.33 -33.46
CA ALA A 218 2.03 3.36 -34.56
C ALA A 218 2.13 4.68 -35.36
N LEU A 219 2.38 5.80 -34.66
CA LEU A 219 2.65 7.10 -35.29
C LEU A 219 4.05 7.16 -35.94
N ALA A 220 5.07 6.53 -35.34
CA ALA A 220 6.43 6.51 -35.88
C ALA A 220 6.59 5.59 -37.12
N ALA A 221 5.77 4.55 -37.25
CA ALA A 221 5.77 3.66 -38.42
C ALA A 221 5.26 4.34 -39.71
N VAL A 222 4.47 5.42 -39.56
CA VAL A 222 3.93 6.24 -40.65
C VAL A 222 4.99 7.22 -41.22
N PHE A 223 6.12 7.42 -40.51
CA PHE A 223 7.10 8.47 -40.80
C PHE A 223 8.53 7.96 -41.04
N LYS A 224 8.74 6.79 -41.66
CA LYS A 224 10.10 6.39 -42.08
C LYS A 224 10.45 6.94 -43.48
N PRO A 225 11.47 7.80 -43.65
CA PRO A 225 12.16 7.94 -44.92
C PRO A 225 13.38 7.01 -44.98
N THR A 226 13.68 6.58 -46.21
CA THR A 226 14.70 5.64 -46.65
C THR A 226 16.14 6.15 -46.40
N GLN A 227 17.08 5.22 -46.21
CA GLN A 227 18.50 5.50 -45.95
C GLN A 227 19.23 6.14 -47.13
N VAL A 228 20.13 7.11 -46.84
CA VAL A 228 21.27 7.49 -47.70
C VAL A 228 22.49 7.87 -46.84
N ASN A 229 23.68 7.54 -47.37
CA ASN A 229 25.01 7.50 -46.77
C ASN A 229 25.81 8.82 -46.87
N ASN A 230 26.66 9.07 -45.85
CA ASN A 230 27.90 9.88 -45.71
C ASN A 230 28.12 11.23 -46.42
N GLN A 231 28.52 12.27 -45.65
CA GLN A 231 29.90 12.84 -45.64
C GLN A 231 30.05 14.01 -44.62
N HIS A 232 31.30 14.28 -44.21
CA HIS A 232 31.74 15.03 -43.03
C HIS A 232 32.24 16.45 -43.38
N THR A 233 31.83 17.49 -42.63
CA THR A 233 32.49 18.80 -42.46
C THR A 233 32.20 19.36 -41.05
N PRO A 234 33.10 20.19 -40.46
CA PRO A 234 33.10 20.47 -39.02
C PRO A 234 31.90 21.31 -38.61
N LYS A 235 31.06 20.74 -37.75
CA LYS A 235 29.78 21.32 -37.28
C LYS A 235 29.96 22.31 -36.14
N PRO A 236 29.11 23.35 -36.06
CA PRO A 236 28.94 24.15 -34.84
C PRO A 236 28.57 23.23 -33.67
N MET A 237 29.13 23.50 -32.49
CA MET A 237 28.87 22.70 -31.29
C MET A 237 27.44 22.96 -30.80
N ASN A 238 26.53 22.13 -31.27
CA ASN A 238 25.15 22.09 -30.84
C ASN A 238 25.10 21.63 -29.37
N LYS A 239 24.61 22.50 -28.48
CA LYS A 239 24.36 22.13 -27.09
C LYS A 239 22.97 21.50 -26.97
N PHE A 240 22.93 20.33 -26.33
CA PHE A 240 21.72 19.57 -26.13
C PHE A 240 21.25 19.69 -24.68
N TYR A 241 20.21 20.49 -24.46
CA TYR A 241 19.55 20.57 -23.16
C TYR A 241 18.22 19.81 -23.27
N LYS A 242 18.27 18.49 -23.03
CA LYS A 242 17.18 17.53 -23.27
C LYS A 242 15.77 18.04 -22.89
N ASN A 243 15.66 18.68 -21.73
CA ASN A 243 14.37 19.14 -21.22
C ASN A 243 13.95 20.49 -21.83
N ILE A 244 14.91 21.38 -22.10
CA ILE A 244 14.66 22.71 -22.70
C ILE A 244 14.34 22.57 -24.18
N CYS A 245 15.07 21.70 -24.90
CA CYS A 245 14.84 21.36 -26.31
C CYS A 245 13.45 20.74 -26.54
N LYS A 246 13.04 19.81 -25.67
CA LYS A 246 11.71 19.19 -25.71
C LYS A 246 10.59 20.21 -25.48
N PHE A 247 10.82 21.17 -24.59
CA PHE A 247 9.86 22.21 -24.25
C PHE A 247 9.72 23.26 -25.36
N LEU A 248 10.83 23.68 -25.96
CA LEU A 248 10.88 24.67 -27.05
C LEU A 248 10.66 24.09 -28.45
N ALA A 249 10.26 22.83 -28.55
CA ALA A 249 10.11 22.08 -29.79
C ALA A 249 11.33 22.21 -30.74
N CYS A 250 12.54 22.25 -30.18
CA CYS A 250 13.78 22.36 -30.96
C CYS A 250 14.70 21.16 -30.74
N GLU A 251 15.43 20.76 -31.78
CA GLU A 251 16.32 19.60 -31.70
C GLU A 251 17.64 19.93 -30.98
N HIS A 252 18.13 21.16 -31.12
CA HIS A 252 19.35 21.65 -30.50
C HIS A 252 19.39 23.18 -30.46
N PHE A 253 20.28 23.73 -29.64
CA PHE A 253 20.63 25.15 -29.70
C PHE A 253 21.90 25.37 -30.52
N SER A 254 21.82 26.26 -31.49
CA SER A 254 22.99 26.80 -32.17
C SER A 254 23.72 27.73 -31.20
N VAL A 255 25.01 27.47 -30.97
CA VAL A 255 25.86 28.30 -30.11
C VAL A 255 26.85 29.04 -30.99
N GLU A 256 26.73 30.38 -31.05
CA GLU A 256 27.69 31.26 -31.70
C GLU A 256 28.35 32.15 -30.64
N GLU A 257 29.68 32.17 -30.61
CA GLU A 257 30.48 32.95 -29.63
C GLU A 257 30.10 32.73 -28.16
N GLY A 258 29.64 31.53 -27.81
CA GLY A 258 29.21 31.18 -26.45
C GLY A 258 27.82 31.68 -26.05
N LYS A 259 27.07 32.28 -26.99
CA LYS A 259 25.69 32.73 -26.81
C LYS A 259 24.72 31.73 -27.45
N VAL A 260 23.57 31.53 -26.81
CA VAL A 260 22.43 30.77 -27.34
C VAL A 260 21.38 31.77 -27.80
N THR A 261 20.97 31.68 -29.06
CA THR A 261 19.91 32.52 -29.63
C THR A 261 18.60 31.74 -29.66
N LEU A 262 17.51 32.37 -29.22
CA LEU A 262 16.14 31.84 -29.31
C LEU A 262 15.38 32.60 -30.40
N THR A 263 14.50 31.91 -31.11
CA THR A 263 13.58 32.57 -32.04
C THR A 263 12.45 33.27 -31.29
N GLU A 264 11.78 34.24 -31.93
CA GLU A 264 10.59 34.90 -31.37
C GLU A 264 9.51 33.87 -31.00
N GLU A 265 9.26 32.87 -31.86
CA GLU A 265 8.32 31.77 -31.60
C GLU A 265 8.69 30.93 -30.36
N GLN A 266 9.99 30.71 -30.11
CA GLN A 266 10.44 29.99 -28.90
C GLN A 266 10.23 30.83 -27.64
N MET A 267 10.40 32.15 -27.73
CA MET A 267 10.12 33.06 -26.62
C MET A 267 8.62 33.16 -26.34
N ASP A 268 7.78 33.21 -27.38
CA ASP A 268 6.32 33.20 -27.24
C ASP A 268 5.83 31.90 -26.57
N ASN A 269 6.42 30.76 -26.94
CA ASN A 269 6.11 29.47 -26.31
C ASN A 269 6.53 29.42 -24.83
N ILE A 270 7.67 30.03 -24.47
CA ILE A 270 8.09 30.18 -23.06
C ILE A 270 7.08 31.04 -22.31
N GLU A 271 6.71 32.19 -22.86
CA GLU A 271 5.80 33.13 -22.23
C GLU A 271 4.41 32.51 -22.00
N CYS A 272 3.83 31.90 -23.04
CA CYS A 272 2.54 31.22 -22.93
C CYS A 272 2.55 30.11 -21.88
N SER A 273 3.64 29.33 -21.79
CA SER A 273 3.72 28.27 -20.80
C SER A 273 4.02 28.77 -19.39
N LEU A 274 4.79 29.85 -19.23
CA LEU A 274 4.99 30.51 -17.94
C LEU A 274 3.66 31.07 -17.43
N GLN A 275 2.87 31.70 -18.30
CA GLN A 275 1.54 32.19 -17.97
C GLN A 275 0.60 31.03 -17.60
N ALA A 276 0.56 29.95 -18.39
CA ALA A 276 -0.27 28.78 -18.07
C ALA A 276 0.10 28.13 -16.73
N ASN A 277 1.40 28.04 -16.42
CA ASN A 277 1.87 27.55 -15.13
C ASN A 277 1.50 28.52 -14.00
N HIS A 278 1.60 29.83 -14.23
CA HIS A 278 1.20 30.84 -13.26
C HIS A 278 -0.30 30.76 -12.95
N ASP A 279 -1.14 30.62 -13.98
CA ASP A 279 -2.59 30.46 -13.85
C ASP A 279 -2.94 29.17 -13.11
N MET A 280 -2.24 28.07 -13.42
CA MET A 280 -2.43 26.79 -12.73
C MET A 280 -2.00 26.85 -11.26
N ILE A 281 -0.89 27.54 -10.95
CA ILE A 281 -0.45 27.78 -9.57
C ILE A 281 -1.48 28.64 -8.82
N ALA A 282 -2.06 29.65 -9.48
CA ALA A 282 -3.11 30.48 -8.89
C ALA A 282 -4.38 29.66 -8.58
N ASP A 283 -4.83 28.81 -9.51
CA ASP A 283 -5.98 27.91 -9.30
C ASP A 283 -5.72 26.90 -8.16
N LEU A 284 -4.55 26.27 -8.15
CA LEU A 284 -4.14 25.36 -7.08
C LEU A 284 -4.07 26.08 -5.72
N SER A 285 -3.56 27.30 -5.67
CA SER A 285 -3.52 28.09 -4.43
C SER A 285 -4.92 28.37 -3.88
N ILE A 286 -5.89 28.65 -4.75
CA ILE A 286 -7.30 28.83 -4.36
C ILE A 286 -7.88 27.52 -3.82
N LYS A 287 -7.64 26.40 -4.51
CA LYS A 287 -8.12 25.08 -4.06
C LYS A 287 -7.54 24.66 -2.72
N VAL A 288 -6.24 24.89 -2.50
CA VAL A 288 -5.58 24.61 -1.21
C VAL A 288 -6.21 25.43 -0.10
N LYS A 289 -6.41 26.74 -0.32
CA LYS A 289 -7.05 27.61 0.67
C LYS A 289 -8.47 27.15 1.03
N ASN A 290 -9.26 26.76 0.03
CA ASN A 290 -10.62 26.24 0.27
C ASN A 290 -10.60 24.94 1.09
N ALA A 291 -9.67 24.02 0.79
CA ALA A 291 -9.51 22.78 1.54
C ALA A 291 -9.02 23.01 2.98
N GLU A 292 -8.15 24.01 3.20
CA GLU A 292 -7.72 24.43 4.54
C GLU A 292 -8.88 24.99 5.36
N ASP A 293 -9.71 25.85 4.76
CA ASP A 293 -10.89 26.42 5.41
C ASP A 293 -11.93 25.33 5.78
N GLU A 294 -12.12 24.33 4.90
CA GLU A 294 -12.98 23.18 5.17
C GLU A 294 -12.44 22.29 6.29
N ASN A 295 -11.14 21.98 6.28
CA ASN A 295 -10.49 21.21 7.35
C ASN A 295 -10.59 21.91 8.71
N LYS A 296 -10.46 23.24 8.73
CA LYS A 296 -10.64 24.02 9.96
C LYS A 296 -12.05 23.87 10.52
N LYS A 297 -13.06 23.95 9.65
CA LYS A 297 -14.48 23.75 10.03
C LYS A 297 -14.76 22.34 10.55
N LEU A 298 -14.20 21.31 9.90
CA LEU A 298 -14.30 19.92 10.35
C LEU A 298 -13.65 19.71 11.72
N THR A 299 -12.48 20.33 11.94
CA THR A 299 -11.76 20.26 13.22
C THR A 299 -12.56 20.89 14.36
N GLU A 300 -13.17 22.05 14.13
CA GLU A 300 -14.06 22.71 15.09
C GLU A 300 -15.31 21.87 15.40
N THR A 301 -15.89 21.24 14.37
CA THR A 301 -17.04 20.34 14.51
C THR A 301 -16.68 19.11 15.36
N ASN A 302 -15.56 18.45 15.08
CA ASN A 302 -15.10 17.28 15.83
C ASN A 302 -14.85 17.62 17.30
N LYS A 303 -14.26 18.79 17.58
CA LYS A 303 -14.07 19.26 18.96
C LYS A 303 -15.40 19.43 19.70
N SER A 304 -16.41 19.98 19.03
CA SER A 304 -17.76 20.11 19.60
C SER A 304 -18.43 18.75 19.85
N LEU A 305 -18.25 17.77 18.96
CA LEU A 305 -18.74 16.41 19.17
C LEU A 305 -18.05 15.74 20.36
N ASP A 306 -16.73 15.90 20.52
CA ASP A 306 -16.00 15.33 21.65
C ASP A 306 -16.48 15.91 22.99
N GLU A 307 -16.77 17.21 23.04
CA GLU A 307 -17.34 17.86 24.22
C GLU A 307 -18.76 17.37 24.52
N ALA A 308 -19.59 17.17 23.49
CA ALA A 308 -20.93 16.60 23.62
C ALA A 308 -20.88 15.14 24.11
N ASN A 309 -19.97 14.32 23.57
CA ASN A 309 -19.76 12.93 23.97
C ASN A 309 -19.32 12.83 25.43
N LYS A 310 -18.36 13.64 25.87
CA LYS A 310 -17.96 13.71 27.29
C LYS A 310 -19.12 14.11 28.21
N THR A 311 -19.98 15.03 27.76
CA THR A 311 -21.16 15.44 28.51
C THR A 311 -22.19 14.31 28.60
N LEU A 312 -22.38 13.54 27.53
CA LEU A 312 -23.26 12.36 27.52
C LEU A 312 -22.71 11.26 28.42
N GLU A 313 -21.42 10.94 28.34
CA GLU A 313 -20.77 9.96 29.21
C GLU A 313 -20.91 10.35 30.69
N ALA A 314 -20.71 11.62 31.04
CA ALA A 314 -20.90 12.12 32.40
C ALA A 314 -22.37 12.03 32.86
N LYS A 315 -23.35 12.19 31.95
CA LYS A 315 -24.76 11.99 32.27
C LYS A 315 -25.08 10.51 32.48
N VAL A 316 -24.57 9.63 31.62
CA VAL A 316 -24.75 8.17 31.73
C VAL A 316 -24.13 7.64 33.02
N ALA A 317 -22.95 8.11 33.41
CA ALA A 317 -22.29 7.73 34.66
C ALA A 317 -23.05 8.18 35.93
N ASN A 318 -23.88 9.22 35.82
CA ASN A 318 -24.70 9.74 36.92
C ASN A 318 -26.15 9.20 36.92
N LEU A 319 -26.51 8.35 35.96
CA LEU A 319 -27.79 7.63 36.02
C LEU A 319 -27.67 6.53 37.10
N PRO A 320 -28.68 6.40 37.98
CA PRO A 320 -28.65 5.36 39.00
C PRO A 320 -28.62 3.98 38.30
N ALA A 321 -27.64 3.15 38.64
CA ALA A 321 -27.66 1.74 38.29
C ALA A 321 -28.87 1.12 39.02
N ALA A 322 -29.96 0.89 38.27
CA ALA A 322 -31.12 0.22 38.82
C ALA A 322 -30.71 -1.20 39.23
N SER A 323 -30.78 -1.48 40.53
CA SER A 323 -30.60 -2.82 41.08
C SER A 323 -31.67 -3.75 40.51
N THR A 324 -31.27 -4.84 39.85
CA THR A 324 -32.19 -5.85 39.32
C THR A 324 -32.79 -6.76 40.38
N THR A 325 -32.61 -6.46 41.68
CA THR A 325 -33.06 -7.33 42.78
C THR A 325 -34.49 -7.05 43.28
N ALA A 326 -35.22 -6.11 42.66
CA ALA A 326 -36.54 -5.68 43.16
C ALA A 326 -37.65 -5.61 42.09
N ILE A 327 -37.58 -6.41 41.03
CA ILE A 327 -38.72 -6.59 40.12
C ILE A 327 -39.33 -7.97 40.42
N VAL A 328 -40.31 -7.98 41.32
CA VAL A 328 -41.32 -9.02 41.38
C VAL A 328 -42.34 -8.68 40.30
N ASP A 329 -42.52 -9.60 39.36
CA ASP A 329 -43.47 -9.50 38.26
C ASP A 329 -44.91 -9.65 38.80
N ASP A 330 -45.52 -8.53 39.18
CA ASP A 330 -46.87 -8.50 39.77
C ASP A 330 -47.92 -7.82 38.88
N LYS A 331 -47.63 -7.54 37.59
CA LYS A 331 -48.63 -6.97 36.68
C LYS A 331 -48.58 -7.57 35.28
N LYS A 332 -49.41 -8.61 35.11
CA LYS A 332 -50.04 -8.95 33.84
C LYS A 332 -50.69 -7.72 33.18
N HIS A 333 -50.42 -7.58 31.88
CA HIS A 333 -51.17 -6.84 30.86
C HIS A 333 -51.20 -5.31 30.97
N GLU A 334 -50.18 -4.65 30.41
CA GLU A 334 -50.40 -3.42 29.63
C GLU A 334 -49.62 -3.56 28.31
N ASP A 335 -50.32 -3.41 27.19
CA ASP A 335 -49.79 -3.49 25.84
C ASP A 335 -48.76 -2.38 25.62
N HIS A 336 -47.47 -2.74 25.67
CA HIS A 336 -46.41 -1.81 25.35
C HIS A 336 -46.32 -1.68 23.82
N GLU A 337 -46.48 -0.46 23.29
CA GLU A 337 -46.19 -0.20 21.88
C GLU A 337 -44.73 -0.61 21.60
N PRO A 338 -44.47 -1.44 20.58
CA PRO A 338 -43.13 -1.91 20.28
C PRO A 338 -42.25 -0.73 19.90
N THR A 339 -41.09 -0.65 20.55
CA THR A 339 -40.09 0.39 20.29
C THR A 339 -39.60 0.32 18.85
N ALA A 340 -39.06 1.43 18.32
CA ALA A 340 -38.52 1.46 16.96
C ALA A 340 -37.45 0.38 16.71
N TYR A 341 -36.72 0.00 17.75
CA TYR A 341 -35.73 -1.09 17.69
C TYR A 341 -36.39 -2.46 17.57
N GLU A 342 -37.44 -2.74 18.36
CA GLU A 342 -38.19 -3.99 18.29
C GLU A 342 -38.93 -4.12 16.95
N GLN A 343 -39.46 -3.03 16.42
CA GLN A 343 -40.07 -3.01 15.08
C GLN A 343 -39.05 -3.35 13.99
N PHE A 344 -37.82 -2.83 14.09
CA PHE A 344 -36.74 -3.14 13.15
C PHE A 344 -36.33 -4.62 13.20
N ILE A 345 -36.16 -5.17 14.41
CA ILE A 345 -35.84 -6.60 14.61
C ILE A 345 -36.96 -7.47 14.03
N ASN A 346 -38.22 -7.16 14.34
CA ASN A 346 -39.37 -7.94 13.91
C ASN A 346 -39.58 -7.87 12.38
N ALA A 347 -39.31 -6.72 11.76
CA ALA A 347 -39.29 -6.57 10.31
C ALA A 347 -38.19 -7.43 9.67
N GLY A 348 -36.99 -7.47 10.26
CA GLY A 348 -35.88 -8.31 9.81
C GLY A 348 -36.20 -9.81 9.91
N GLU A 349 -36.80 -10.24 11.03
CA GLU A 349 -37.22 -11.64 11.21
C GLU A 349 -38.33 -12.06 10.25
N THR A 350 -39.28 -11.16 9.98
CA THR A 350 -40.38 -11.42 9.04
C THR A 350 -39.87 -11.52 7.60
N ALA A 351 -38.96 -10.62 7.20
CA ALA A 351 -38.32 -10.67 5.89
C ALA A 351 -37.49 -11.95 5.70
N ARG A 352 -36.81 -12.41 6.76
CA ARG A 352 -36.04 -13.66 6.75
C ARG A 352 -36.94 -14.89 6.61
N LYS A 353 -38.04 -14.95 7.36
CA LYS A 353 -39.04 -16.03 7.21
C LYS A 353 -39.68 -16.06 5.83
N LEU A 354 -39.90 -14.88 5.22
CA LEU A 354 -40.42 -14.80 3.86
C LEU A 354 -39.38 -15.33 2.86
N TYR A 355 -38.11 -14.92 2.98
CA TYR A 355 -37.02 -15.43 2.15
C TYR A 355 -36.85 -16.95 2.27
N ASP A 356 -36.89 -17.47 3.50
CA ASP A 356 -36.76 -18.90 3.80
C ASP A 356 -37.98 -19.74 3.34
N SER A 357 -39.09 -19.09 2.94
CA SER A 357 -40.31 -19.76 2.47
C SER A 357 -40.52 -19.70 0.94
N LEU A 358 -39.60 -19.06 0.21
CA LEU A 358 -39.61 -19.10 -1.25
C LEU A 358 -39.06 -20.45 -1.77
N PRO A 359 -39.72 -21.09 -2.76
CA PRO A 359 -39.40 -22.45 -3.23
C PRO A 359 -38.10 -22.56 -4.03
#